data_AF-A0A6B2LF66-F1
#
_entry.id   AF-A0A6B2LF66-F1
#
_cell.length_a   1.000
_cell.length_b   1.000
_cell.length_c   1.000
_cell.angle_alpha   90.00
_cell.angle_beta   90.00
_cell.angle_gamma   90.00
#
_symmetry.space_group_name_H-M   'P 1'
#
loop_
_entity.id
_entity.type
_entity.pdbx_description
1 polymer ?
#
loop_
_entity_poly.entity_id
_entity_poly.type
_entity_poly.pdbx_seq_one_letter_code
_entity_poly.pdbx_strand_id
1 'polypeptide(L)'
;MIYLEPIDQWSSKIKDPTIHKLLPSFKSLIKIHNIVLHNLKLRFVDWSATQKLGDMITSCIPLLSIYKPYCEDFEILMKFMEKKRNSSGSLRNVIKEGEAHPLMKFQTLESFLILPIQRLPRYQLLLQELKKHTPQEHPDFNYLEKAIVAMKKCADDANYSIERFVRRIKCSELQTIIKTTTPIVAPHRYFVKELADISVGSKHSPLEPQRAFLFNDQLLFAVGTPEAMK
;
A
#
# COMPACT_ATOMS: atom_id res chain seq x y z
N MET A 1 12.47 -15.56 7.78
CA MET A 1 11.53 -15.53 6.65
C MET A 1 12.27 -15.94 5.40
N ILE A 2 11.81 -17.00 4.75
CA ILE A 2 12.50 -17.72 3.66
C ILE A 2 12.75 -16.84 2.41
N TYR A 3 12.05 -15.71 2.29
CA TYR A 3 12.01 -14.90 1.06
C TYR A 3 12.87 -13.63 1.10
N LEU A 4 13.39 -13.24 2.26
CA LEU A 4 14.25 -12.04 2.35
C LEU A 4 15.60 -12.28 1.67
N GLU A 5 16.18 -13.45 1.87
CA GLU A 5 17.48 -13.81 1.31
C GLU A 5 17.46 -13.81 -0.23
N PRO A 6 16.48 -14.42 -0.92
CA PRO A 6 16.31 -14.21 -2.35
C PRO A 6 16.21 -12.72 -2.70
N ILE A 7 15.35 -11.97 -2.01
CA ILE A 7 15.11 -10.54 -2.28
C ILE A 7 16.37 -9.69 -2.16
N ASP A 8 17.16 -9.87 -1.10
CA ASP A 8 18.42 -9.15 -0.91
C ASP A 8 19.47 -9.59 -1.95
N GLN A 9 19.54 -10.88 -2.30
CA GLN A 9 20.48 -11.39 -3.29
C GLN A 9 20.21 -10.83 -4.70
N TRP A 10 18.98 -10.87 -5.21
CA TRP A 10 18.71 -10.36 -6.56
C TRP A 10 18.60 -8.83 -6.60
N SER A 11 18.10 -8.18 -5.55
CA SER A 11 18.04 -6.71 -5.51
C SER A 11 19.42 -6.05 -5.54
N SER A 12 20.44 -6.69 -4.96
CA SER A 12 21.83 -6.24 -5.06
C SER A 12 22.37 -6.18 -6.50
N LYS A 13 21.82 -7.01 -7.40
CA LYS A 13 22.18 -7.05 -8.83
C LYS A 13 21.51 -5.93 -9.63
N ILE A 14 20.52 -5.24 -9.06
CA ILE A 14 19.78 -4.19 -9.75
C ILE A 14 20.42 -2.84 -9.47
N LYS A 15 20.89 -2.19 -10.55
CA LYS A 15 21.47 -0.84 -10.49
C LYS A 15 20.43 0.28 -10.38
N ASP A 16 19.14 -0.02 -10.55
CA ASP A 16 18.09 1.01 -10.50
C ASP A 16 17.82 1.45 -9.04
N PRO A 17 18.05 2.73 -8.70
CA PRO A 17 17.93 3.23 -7.33
C PRO A 17 16.49 3.18 -6.80
N THR A 18 15.50 3.05 -7.69
CA THR A 18 14.08 2.98 -7.31
C THR A 18 13.79 1.74 -6.47
N ILE A 19 14.36 0.58 -6.82
CA ILE A 19 14.16 -0.66 -6.04
C ILE A 19 14.80 -0.56 -4.65
N HIS A 20 15.97 0.06 -4.55
CA HIS A 20 16.64 0.27 -3.26
C HIS A 20 15.86 1.20 -2.32
N LYS A 21 15.04 2.10 -2.86
CA LYS A 21 14.15 2.96 -2.07
C LYS A 21 12.93 2.23 -1.49
N LEU A 22 12.58 1.06 -2.03
CA LEU A 22 11.33 0.34 -1.73
C LEU A 22 11.54 -0.87 -0.79
N LEU A 23 12.79 -1.28 -0.60
CA LEU A 23 13.19 -2.32 0.36
C LEU A 23 13.19 -1.91 1.85
N PRO A 24 13.38 -0.63 2.25
CA PRO A 24 13.45 -0.27 3.67
C PRO A 24 12.16 -0.53 4.45
N SER A 25 10.98 -0.24 3.88
CA SER A 25 9.70 -0.53 4.53
C SER A 25 9.45 -2.03 4.66
N PHE A 26 9.82 -2.81 3.63
CA PHE A 26 9.79 -4.26 3.68
C PHE A 26 10.69 -4.79 4.81
N LYS A 27 11.96 -4.37 4.88
CA LYS A 27 12.90 -4.77 5.96
C LYS A 27 12.38 -4.38 7.35
N SER A 28 11.74 -3.22 7.48
CA SER A 28 11.14 -2.79 8.73
C SER A 28 9.96 -3.68 9.14
N LEU A 29 9.11 -4.04 8.18
CA LEU A 29 7.99 -4.96 8.38
C LEU A 29 8.47 -6.34 8.87
N ILE A 30 9.60 -6.84 8.35
CA ILE A 30 10.24 -8.07 8.84
C ILE A 30 10.64 -7.96 10.31
N LYS A 31 11.31 -6.87 10.69
CA LYS A 31 11.74 -6.65 12.07
C LYS A 31 10.53 -6.64 13.02
N ILE A 32 9.45 -5.95 12.64
CA ILE A 32 8.22 -5.91 13.43
C ILE A 32 7.61 -7.31 13.56
N HIS A 33 7.49 -8.09 12.47
CA HIS A 33 6.91 -9.44 12.57
C HIS A 33 7.79 -10.42 13.34
N ASN A 34 9.11 -10.23 13.41
CA ASN A 34 9.97 -11.00 14.31
C ASN A 34 9.67 -10.69 15.79
N ILE A 35 9.36 -9.44 16.13
CA ILE A 35 8.92 -9.06 17.48
C ILE A 35 7.58 -9.72 17.81
N VAL A 36 6.60 -9.65 16.89
CA VAL A 36 5.30 -10.30 17.05
C VAL A 36 5.47 -11.82 17.24
N LEU A 37 6.31 -12.45 16.42
CA LEU A 37 6.61 -13.88 16.51
C LEU A 37 7.28 -14.24 17.84
N HIS A 38 8.23 -13.44 18.30
CA HIS A 38 8.90 -13.65 19.58
C HIS A 38 7.89 -13.59 20.74
N ASN A 39 7.05 -12.56 20.78
CA ASN A 39 6.01 -12.40 21.79
C ASN A 39 4.99 -13.55 21.76
N LEU A 40 4.60 -13.99 20.55
CA LEU A 40 3.78 -15.19 20.39
C LEU A 40 4.48 -16.41 20.98
N LYS A 41 5.72 -16.71 20.59
CA LYS A 41 6.47 -17.88 21.10
C LYS A 41 6.53 -17.91 22.62
N LEU A 42 6.78 -16.76 23.27
CA LEU A 42 6.76 -16.66 24.74
C LEU A 42 5.42 -17.08 25.35
N ARG A 43 4.30 -16.75 24.70
CA ARG A 43 2.95 -17.17 25.13
C ARG A 43 2.69 -18.67 24.92
N PHE A 44 3.52 -19.39 24.17
CA PHE A 44 3.38 -20.82 23.94
C PHE A 44 4.39 -21.68 24.72
N VAL A 45 5.32 -21.07 25.48
CA VAL A 45 6.32 -21.83 26.25
C VAL A 45 5.66 -22.64 27.37
N ASP A 46 4.75 -22.03 28.13
CA ASP A 46 4.02 -22.68 29.21
C ASP A 46 2.51 -22.43 29.00
N TRP A 47 1.85 -23.38 28.34
CA TRP A 47 0.46 -23.22 27.94
C TRP A 47 -0.50 -23.58 29.07
N SER A 48 -1.51 -22.74 29.28
CA SER A 48 -2.57 -22.96 30.27
C SER A 48 -3.96 -22.71 29.69
N ALA A 49 -4.99 -23.25 30.35
CA ALA A 49 -6.40 -23.03 29.99
C ALA A 49 -6.87 -21.58 30.21
N THR A 50 -6.04 -20.71 30.79
CA THR A 50 -6.30 -19.28 31.02
C THR A 50 -5.37 -18.39 30.21
N GLN A 51 -4.69 -18.96 29.20
CA GLN A 51 -3.70 -18.24 28.42
C GLN A 51 -4.31 -17.11 27.61
N LYS A 52 -3.67 -15.94 27.63
CA LYS A 52 -4.13 -14.74 26.93
C LYS A 52 -3.28 -14.46 25.71
N LEU A 53 -3.93 -14.20 24.57
CA LEU A 53 -3.29 -13.79 23.32
C LEU A 53 -3.78 -12.41 22.87
N GLY A 54 -5.03 -12.04 23.19
CA GLY A 54 -5.61 -10.77 22.77
C GLY A 54 -4.87 -9.55 23.31
N ASP A 55 -4.36 -9.62 24.55
CA ASP A 55 -3.59 -8.55 25.19
C ASP A 55 -2.27 -8.31 24.47
N MET A 56 -1.54 -9.38 24.20
CA MET A 56 -0.26 -9.35 23.50
C MET A 56 -0.44 -8.85 22.07
N ILE A 57 -1.44 -9.35 21.33
CA ILE A 57 -1.70 -8.88 19.97
C ILE A 57 -2.07 -7.39 19.97
N THR A 58 -2.91 -6.96 20.91
CA THR A 58 -3.28 -5.54 21.06
C THR A 58 -2.05 -4.67 21.28
N SER A 59 -1.11 -5.11 22.11
CA SER A 59 0.15 -4.38 22.37
C SER A 59 1.06 -4.26 21.13
N CYS A 60 0.91 -5.18 20.17
CA CYS A 60 1.69 -5.18 18.93
C CYS A 60 1.08 -4.30 17.83
N ILE A 61 -0.22 -3.98 17.89
CA ILE A 61 -0.92 -3.24 16.83
C ILE A 61 -0.30 -1.89 16.49
N PRO A 62 0.15 -1.06 17.46
CA PRO A 62 0.82 0.21 17.14
C PRO A 62 2.07 0.04 16.25
N LEU A 63 2.77 -1.08 16.38
CA LEU A 63 3.94 -1.42 15.56
C LEU A 63 3.56 -1.74 14.11
N LEU A 64 2.31 -2.17 13.87
CA LEU A 64 1.79 -2.46 12.53
C LEU A 64 1.46 -1.17 11.75
N SER A 65 1.67 0.02 12.32
CA SER A 65 1.56 1.28 11.57
C SER A 65 2.53 1.35 10.37
N ILE A 66 3.61 0.55 10.38
CA ILE A 66 4.55 0.37 9.26
C ILE A 66 3.88 -0.14 7.98
N TYR A 67 2.68 -0.73 8.07
CA TYR A 67 1.92 -1.14 6.90
C TYR A 67 1.51 0.03 6.01
N LYS A 68 1.29 1.23 6.57
CA LYS A 68 0.95 2.43 5.79
C LYS A 68 2.03 2.76 4.74
N PRO A 69 3.29 3.06 5.13
CA PRO A 69 4.34 3.32 4.15
C PRO A 69 4.66 2.09 3.29
N TYR A 70 4.55 0.86 3.83
CA TYR A 70 4.76 -0.34 3.01
C TYR A 70 3.77 -0.45 1.85
N CYS A 71 2.48 -0.21 2.09
CA CYS A 71 1.48 -0.28 1.03
C CYS A 71 1.67 0.84 0.00
N GLU A 72 2.10 2.03 0.41
CA GLU A 72 2.45 3.12 -0.51
C GLU A 72 3.67 2.74 -1.38
N ASP A 73 4.72 2.18 -0.78
CA ASP A 73 5.89 1.67 -1.50
C ASP A 73 5.51 0.53 -2.46
N PHE A 74 4.63 -0.38 -2.04
CA PHE A 74 4.14 -1.47 -2.88
C PHE A 74 3.49 -0.94 -4.16
N GLU A 75 2.62 0.08 -4.08
CA GLU A 75 1.99 0.70 -5.26
C GLU A 75 3.02 1.29 -6.23
N ILE A 76 4.04 1.99 -5.70
CA ILE A 76 5.13 2.54 -6.52
C ILE A 76 5.91 1.40 -7.19
N LEU A 77 6.21 0.34 -6.44
CA LEU A 77 6.97 -0.80 -6.91
C LEU A 77 6.25 -1.53 -8.02
N MET A 78 4.94 -1.79 -7.88
CA MET A 78 4.17 -2.50 -8.91
C MET A 78 4.14 -1.71 -10.23
N LYS A 79 3.89 -0.40 -10.18
CA LYS A 79 3.94 0.46 -11.39
C LYS A 79 5.33 0.49 -12.03
N PHE A 80 6.38 0.56 -11.21
CA PHE A 80 7.76 0.53 -11.69
C PHE A 80 8.07 -0.80 -12.38
N MET A 81 7.71 -1.91 -11.75
CA MET A 81 7.92 -3.27 -12.26
C MET A 81 7.19 -3.47 -13.59
N GLU A 82 5.93 -3.05 -13.68
CA GLU A 82 5.14 -3.09 -14.92
C GLU A 82 5.83 -2.33 -16.06
N LYS A 83 6.22 -1.07 -15.82
CA LYS A 83 6.88 -0.22 -16.82
C LYS A 83 8.21 -0.81 -17.28
N LYS A 84 9.05 -1.23 -16.34
CA LYS A 84 10.41 -1.71 -16.64
C LYS A 84 10.45 -3.10 -17.24
N ARG A 85 9.50 -3.97 -16.89
CA ARG A 85 9.36 -5.28 -17.53
C ARG A 85 9.19 -5.13 -19.04
N ASN A 86 8.51 -4.07 -19.48
CA ASN A 86 8.27 -3.79 -20.90
C ASN A 86 9.43 -3.05 -21.58
N SER A 87 10.25 -2.31 -20.83
CA SER A 87 11.26 -1.41 -21.41
C SER A 87 12.73 -1.84 -21.19
N SER A 88 13.02 -2.81 -20.32
CA SER A 88 14.41 -3.20 -19.97
C SER A 88 14.61 -4.71 -19.91
N GLY A 89 15.29 -5.27 -20.90
CA GLY A 89 15.65 -6.69 -20.94
C GLY A 89 16.57 -7.12 -19.79
N SER A 90 17.51 -6.25 -19.37
CA SER A 90 18.43 -6.53 -18.27
C SER A 90 17.71 -6.69 -16.93
N LEU A 91 16.79 -5.78 -16.58
CA LEU A 91 16.02 -5.90 -15.34
C LEU A 91 15.08 -7.11 -15.37
N ARG A 92 14.44 -7.38 -16.52
CA ARG A 92 13.62 -8.58 -16.72
C ARG A 92 14.41 -9.86 -16.45
N ASN A 93 15.66 -9.94 -16.90
CA ASN A 93 16.52 -11.11 -16.66
C ASN A 93 16.87 -11.27 -15.18
N VAL A 94 17.21 -10.17 -14.49
CA VAL A 94 17.54 -10.19 -13.06
C VAL A 94 16.33 -10.63 -12.20
N ILE A 95 15.11 -10.18 -12.55
CA ILE A 95 13.88 -10.64 -11.90
C ILE A 95 13.66 -12.14 -12.14
N LYS A 96 13.77 -12.60 -13.39
CA LYS A 96 13.62 -14.02 -13.74
C LYS A 96 14.62 -14.92 -13.03
N GLU A 97 15.88 -14.48 -12.92
CA GLU A 97 16.90 -15.19 -12.14
C GLU A 97 16.50 -15.29 -10.66
N GLY A 98 15.98 -14.20 -10.10
CA GLY A 98 15.47 -14.19 -8.72
C GLY A 98 14.30 -15.15 -8.53
N GLU A 99 13.31 -15.13 -9.43
CA GLU A 99 12.12 -16.00 -9.39
C GLU A 99 12.44 -17.48 -9.60
N ALA A 100 13.52 -17.79 -10.33
CA ALA A 100 14.02 -19.15 -10.51
C ALA A 100 14.69 -19.72 -9.25
N HIS A 101 14.93 -18.91 -8.21
CA HIS A 101 15.54 -19.38 -6.97
C HIS A 101 14.65 -20.44 -6.30
N PRO A 102 15.20 -21.58 -5.83
CA PRO A 102 14.40 -22.68 -5.26
C PRO A 102 13.47 -22.26 -4.12
N LEU A 103 13.92 -21.31 -3.30
CA LEU A 103 13.12 -20.76 -2.19
C LEU A 103 11.88 -19.97 -2.64
N MET A 104 11.86 -19.48 -3.89
CA MET A 104 10.70 -18.78 -4.46
C MET A 104 9.58 -19.73 -4.87
N LYS A 105 9.82 -21.06 -4.93
CA LYS A 105 8.78 -22.07 -5.24
C LYS A 105 7.93 -21.74 -6.48
N PHE A 106 8.57 -21.23 -7.54
CA PHE A 106 7.91 -20.81 -8.80
C PHE A 106 6.88 -19.68 -8.65
N GLN A 107 6.92 -18.93 -7.55
CA GLN A 107 6.11 -17.75 -7.34
C GLN A 107 6.84 -16.50 -7.87
N THR A 108 6.07 -15.56 -8.42
CA THR A 108 6.63 -14.29 -8.90
C THR A 108 6.99 -13.39 -7.73
N LEU A 109 7.88 -12.44 -7.95
CA LEU A 109 8.24 -11.46 -6.93
C LEU A 109 7.01 -10.70 -6.41
N GLU A 110 6.11 -10.27 -7.31
CA GLU A 110 4.90 -9.53 -6.97
C GLU A 110 4.00 -10.34 -6.03
N SER A 111 3.92 -11.66 -6.25
CA SER A 111 3.12 -12.56 -5.42
C SER A 111 3.67 -12.71 -3.99
N PHE A 112 4.96 -12.45 -3.76
CA PHE A 112 5.52 -12.34 -2.41
C PHE A 112 5.30 -10.98 -1.78
N LEU A 113 5.48 -9.91 -2.57
CA LEU A 113 5.34 -8.54 -2.10
C LEU A 113 3.88 -8.19 -1.75
N ILE A 114 2.89 -8.91 -2.29
CA ILE A 114 1.49 -8.72 -1.87
C ILE A 114 1.17 -9.41 -0.52
N LEU A 115 1.98 -10.37 -0.06
CA LEU A 115 1.68 -11.18 1.13
C LEU A 115 1.52 -10.35 2.41
N PRO A 116 2.34 -9.32 2.70
CA PRO A 116 2.11 -8.50 3.88
C PRO A 116 0.74 -7.83 3.84
N ILE A 117 0.34 -7.24 2.71
CA ILE A 117 -0.98 -6.58 2.56
C ILE A 117 -2.10 -7.57 2.89
N GLN A 118 -2.02 -8.80 2.40
CA GLN A 118 -2.97 -9.88 2.70
C GLN A 118 -2.91 -10.37 4.15
N ARG A 119 -1.84 -10.10 4.89
CA ARG A 119 -1.63 -10.59 6.26
C ARG A 119 -2.54 -9.90 7.27
N LEU A 120 -2.81 -8.61 7.11
CA LEU A 120 -3.67 -7.87 8.04
C LEU A 120 -5.11 -8.42 8.08
N PRO A 121 -5.81 -8.61 6.94
CA PRO A 121 -7.13 -9.27 6.93
C PRO A 121 -7.09 -10.67 7.53
N ARG A 122 -6.04 -11.46 7.24
CA ARG A 122 -5.89 -12.81 7.80
C ARG A 122 -5.79 -12.80 9.33
N TYR A 123 -5.09 -11.84 9.94
CA TYR A 123 -5.06 -11.72 11.40
C TYR A 123 -6.43 -11.42 11.99
N GLN A 124 -7.23 -10.58 11.33
CA GLN A 124 -8.59 -10.33 11.77
C GLN A 124 -9.43 -11.62 11.77
N LEU A 125 -9.38 -12.41 10.69
CA LEU A 125 -10.09 -13.69 10.60
C LEU A 125 -9.64 -14.68 11.66
N LEU A 126 -8.33 -14.80 11.89
CA LEU A 126 -7.77 -15.69 12.91
C LEU A 126 -8.20 -15.30 14.33
N LEU A 127 -8.20 -14.00 14.65
CA LEU A 127 -8.66 -13.51 15.95
C LEU A 127 -10.16 -13.72 16.15
N GLN A 128 -10.96 -13.52 15.10
CA GLN A 128 -12.41 -13.80 15.13
C GLN A 128 -12.69 -15.28 15.37
N GLU A 129 -11.97 -16.16 14.67
CA GLU A 129 -12.12 -17.61 14.84
C GLU A 129 -11.66 -18.08 16.22
N LEU A 130 -10.59 -17.48 16.75
CA LEU A 130 -10.13 -17.75 18.13
C LEU A 130 -11.18 -17.29 19.15
N LYS A 131 -11.74 -16.08 19.02
CA LYS A 131 -12.80 -15.59 19.91
C LYS A 131 -14.04 -16.48 19.86
N LYS A 132 -14.44 -16.96 18.67
CA LYS A 132 -15.58 -17.87 18.49
C LYS A 132 -15.44 -19.16 19.31
N HIS A 133 -14.21 -19.64 19.51
CA HIS A 133 -13.89 -20.82 20.30
C HIS A 133 -13.43 -20.49 21.73
N THR A 134 -13.59 -19.25 22.18
CA THR A 134 -13.23 -18.80 23.53
C THR A 134 -14.52 -18.55 24.33
N PRO A 135 -14.76 -19.26 25.46
CA PRO A 135 -15.91 -19.00 26.33
C PRO A 135 -15.94 -17.56 26.85
N GLN A 136 -17.12 -17.02 27.17
CA GLN A 136 -17.25 -15.63 27.65
C GLN A 136 -16.57 -15.41 29.00
N GLU A 137 -16.50 -16.45 29.82
CA GLU A 137 -15.87 -16.47 31.15
C GLU A 137 -14.34 -16.54 31.07
N HIS A 138 -13.79 -16.91 29.90
CA HIS A 138 -12.36 -17.03 29.71
C HIS A 138 -11.70 -15.64 29.78
N PRO A 139 -10.58 -15.47 30.52
CA PRO A 139 -9.98 -14.16 30.75
C PRO A 139 -9.52 -13.43 29.49
N ASP A 140 -9.32 -14.15 28.36
CA ASP A 140 -8.92 -13.56 27.08
C ASP A 140 -10.09 -13.04 26.24
N PHE A 141 -11.35 -13.38 26.55
CA PHE A 141 -12.50 -13.06 25.69
C PHE A 141 -12.60 -11.57 25.34
N ASN A 142 -12.52 -10.72 26.36
CA ASN A 142 -12.57 -9.25 26.20
C ASN A 142 -11.31 -8.69 25.53
N TYR A 143 -10.16 -9.33 25.74
CA TYR A 143 -8.91 -8.94 25.08
C TYR A 143 -8.93 -9.27 23.59
N LEU A 144 -9.49 -10.42 23.21
CA LEU A 144 -9.68 -10.81 21.81
C LEU A 144 -10.64 -9.85 21.11
N GLU A 145 -11.72 -9.44 21.75
CA GLU A 145 -12.64 -8.43 21.20
C GLU A 145 -11.92 -7.10 20.91
N LYS A 146 -11.15 -6.59 21.87
CA LYS A 146 -10.34 -5.38 21.69
C LYS A 146 -9.32 -5.55 20.56
N ALA A 147 -8.64 -6.70 20.49
CA ALA A 147 -7.66 -7.00 19.46
C ALA A 147 -8.30 -7.03 18.07
N ILE A 148 -9.50 -7.62 17.91
CA ILE A 148 -10.23 -7.66 16.63
C ILE A 148 -10.57 -6.25 16.16
N VAL A 149 -11.13 -5.41 17.03
CA VAL A 149 -11.50 -4.02 16.69
C VAL A 149 -10.26 -3.21 16.29
N ALA A 150 -9.19 -3.31 17.08
CA ALA A 150 -7.96 -2.59 16.82
C ALA A 150 -7.25 -3.08 15.55
N MET A 151 -7.26 -4.39 15.27
CA MET A 151 -6.67 -4.97 14.06
C MET A 151 -7.45 -4.54 12.82
N LYS A 152 -8.79 -4.55 12.88
CA LYS A 152 -9.64 -4.03 11.81
C LYS A 152 -9.33 -2.57 11.53
N LYS A 153 -9.28 -1.72 12.57
CA LYS A 153 -8.92 -0.32 12.42
C LYS A 153 -7.55 -0.14 11.77
N CYS A 154 -6.55 -0.95 12.17
CA CYS A 154 -5.21 -0.92 11.56
C CYS A 154 -5.23 -1.28 10.06
N ALA A 155 -6.05 -2.27 9.67
CA ALA A 155 -6.21 -2.65 8.27
C ALA A 155 -6.92 -1.57 7.45
N ASP A 156 -8.01 -1.01 7.98
CA ASP A 156 -8.76 0.08 7.35
C ASP A 156 -7.88 1.33 7.16
N ASP A 157 -7.10 1.68 8.19
CA ASP A 157 -6.12 2.76 8.18
C ASP A 157 -5.04 2.57 7.10
N ALA A 158 -4.55 1.35 6.93
CA ALA A 158 -3.56 1.02 5.90
C ALA A 158 -4.17 1.16 4.50
N ASN A 159 -5.40 0.66 4.30
CA ASN A 159 -6.13 0.77 3.05
C ASN A 159 -6.42 2.24 2.68
N TYR A 160 -6.87 3.04 3.64
CA TYR A 160 -7.10 4.47 3.44
C TYR A 160 -5.82 5.24 3.08
N SER A 161 -4.67 4.83 3.63
CA SER A 161 -3.37 5.42 3.26
C SER A 161 -3.06 5.22 1.77
N ILE A 162 -3.33 4.03 1.23
CA ILE A 162 -3.16 3.72 -0.20
C ILE A 162 -4.05 4.63 -1.04
N GLU A 163 -5.34 4.70 -0.71
CA GLU A 163 -6.29 5.53 -1.46
C GLU A 163 -5.86 7.00 -1.48
N ARG A 164 -5.47 7.53 -0.32
CA ARG A 164 -4.94 8.91 -0.20
C ARG A 164 -3.64 9.08 -0.99
N PHE A 165 -2.77 8.10 -0.98
CA PHE A 165 -1.52 8.11 -1.74
C PHE A 165 -1.78 8.17 -3.25
N VAL A 166 -2.62 7.28 -3.78
CA VAL A 166 -2.99 7.26 -5.21
C VAL A 166 -3.61 8.59 -5.66
N ARG A 167 -4.51 9.15 -4.84
CA ARG A 167 -5.11 10.47 -5.08
C ARG A 167 -4.05 11.59 -5.14
N ARG A 168 -3.04 11.56 -4.27
CA ARG A 168 -1.93 12.53 -4.28
C ARG A 168 -1.05 12.38 -5.51
N ILE A 169 -0.73 11.15 -5.92
CA ILE A 169 0.03 10.88 -7.15
C ILE A 169 -0.69 11.48 -8.35
N LYS A 170 -2.01 11.30 -8.47
CA LYS A 170 -2.79 11.89 -9.57
C LYS A 170 -2.73 13.42 -9.58
N CYS A 171 -2.81 14.06 -8.42
CA CYS A 171 -2.66 15.52 -8.33
C CYS A 171 -1.26 15.98 -8.76
N SER A 172 -0.22 15.22 -8.38
CA SER A 172 1.17 15.50 -8.79
C SER A 172 1.36 15.34 -10.30
N GLU A 173 0.75 14.34 -10.92
CA GLU A 173 0.77 14.15 -12.38
C GLU A 173 0.06 15.30 -13.10
N LEU A 174 -1.09 15.75 -12.61
CA LEU A 174 -1.82 16.88 -13.20
C LEU A 174 -1.04 18.20 -13.06
N GLN A 175 -0.33 18.39 -11.94
CA GLN A 175 0.50 19.57 -11.72
C GLN A 175 1.62 19.74 -12.76
N THR A 176 2.16 18.64 -13.32
CA THR A 176 3.23 18.72 -14.33
C THR A 176 2.72 19.05 -15.73
N ILE A 177 1.44 18.77 -16.00
CA ILE A 177 0.83 18.93 -17.33
C ILE A 177 0.05 20.26 -17.39
N ILE A 178 -0.64 20.63 -16.31
CA ILE A 178 -1.48 21.83 -16.25
C ILE A 178 -0.62 23.01 -15.78
N LYS A 179 -0.40 23.96 -16.69
CA LYS A 179 0.20 25.25 -16.36
C LYS A 179 -0.86 26.09 -15.63
N THR A 180 -0.68 26.29 -14.33
CA THR A 180 -1.59 27.08 -13.49
C THR A 180 -0.80 27.86 -12.46
N THR A 181 -1.31 29.02 -12.06
CA THR A 181 -0.78 29.83 -10.95
C THR A 181 -1.21 29.29 -9.59
N THR A 182 -2.32 28.55 -9.52
CA THR A 182 -2.81 27.90 -8.30
C THR A 182 -2.20 26.49 -8.16
N PRO A 183 -1.51 26.18 -7.05
CA PRO A 183 -0.98 24.84 -6.83
C PRO A 183 -2.10 23.81 -6.83
N ILE A 184 -1.94 22.73 -7.59
CA ILE A 184 -2.84 21.57 -7.66
C ILE A 184 -2.58 20.62 -6.48
N VAL A 185 -1.33 20.49 -6.03
CA VAL A 185 -1.00 19.61 -4.90
C VAL A 185 -1.29 20.32 -3.58
N ALA A 186 -2.24 19.79 -2.79
CA ALA A 186 -2.55 20.27 -1.45
C ALA A 186 -2.94 19.11 -0.50
N PRO A 187 -2.75 19.23 0.84
CA PRO A 187 -2.95 18.11 1.77
C PRO A 187 -4.35 17.47 1.79
N HIS A 188 -5.39 18.26 1.48
CA HIS A 188 -6.81 17.88 1.49
C HIS A 188 -7.40 17.71 0.09
N ARG A 189 -6.61 17.96 -0.96
CA ARG A 189 -7.09 17.94 -2.34
C ARG A 189 -6.92 16.57 -2.97
N TYR A 190 -7.94 16.13 -3.67
CA TYR A 190 -7.90 14.98 -4.55
C TYR A 190 -8.67 15.22 -5.83
N PHE A 191 -8.14 14.67 -6.91
CA PHE A 191 -8.78 14.67 -8.22
C PHE A 191 -10.03 13.77 -8.19
N VAL A 192 -11.13 14.29 -8.72
CA VAL A 192 -12.42 13.59 -8.79
C VAL A 192 -12.64 13.08 -10.20
N LYS A 193 -12.59 13.96 -11.21
CA LYS A 193 -12.92 13.61 -12.58
C LYS A 193 -12.39 14.63 -13.59
N GLU A 194 -12.10 14.15 -14.79
CA GLU A 194 -11.85 15.00 -15.95
C GLU A 194 -13.12 15.10 -16.80
N LEU A 195 -13.43 16.31 -17.25
CA LEU A 195 -14.52 16.63 -18.14
C LEU A 195 -13.92 17.16 -19.45
N ALA A 196 -13.97 16.33 -20.49
CA ALA A 196 -13.59 16.71 -21.84
C ALA A 196 -14.76 17.41 -22.55
N ASP A 197 -14.43 18.21 -23.57
CA ASP A 197 -15.38 18.82 -24.51
C ASP A 197 -16.48 19.64 -23.84
N ILE A 198 -16.12 20.37 -22.79
CA ILE A 198 -17.05 21.30 -22.15
C ILE A 198 -17.04 22.62 -22.91
N SER A 199 -18.23 23.06 -23.32
CA SER A 199 -18.43 24.36 -23.92
C SER A 199 -18.69 25.39 -22.82
N VAL A 200 -17.70 26.23 -22.53
CA VAL A 200 -17.83 27.31 -21.54
C VAL A 200 -18.02 28.61 -22.29
N GLY A 201 -19.22 29.19 -22.20
CA GLY A 201 -19.56 30.44 -22.85
C GLY A 201 -19.89 31.54 -21.83
N SER A 202 -19.49 32.76 -22.14
CA SER A 202 -20.08 33.98 -21.57
C SER A 202 -21.08 34.54 -22.58
N LYS A 203 -22.06 35.36 -22.16
CA LYS A 203 -23.02 36.05 -23.05
C LYS A 203 -22.35 36.83 -24.20
N HIS A 204 -21.03 37.08 -24.14
CA HIS A 204 -20.26 37.90 -25.07
C HIS A 204 -19.05 37.19 -25.71
N SER A 205 -18.88 35.87 -25.57
CA SER A 205 -17.72 35.17 -26.14
C SER A 205 -18.08 33.78 -26.68
N PRO A 206 -17.51 33.36 -27.83
CA PRO A 206 -17.80 32.07 -28.43
C PRO A 206 -17.45 30.90 -27.50
N LEU A 207 -18.22 29.82 -27.62
CA LEU A 207 -18.04 28.56 -26.89
C LEU A 207 -16.79 27.84 -27.42
N GLU A 208 -15.65 28.08 -26.80
CA GLU A 208 -14.46 27.28 -27.11
C GLU A 208 -14.50 25.95 -26.33
N PRO A 209 -14.17 24.81 -26.97
CA PRO A 209 -14.06 23.54 -26.28
C PRO A 209 -12.89 23.61 -25.29
N GLN A 210 -13.19 23.44 -24.01
CA GLN A 210 -12.21 23.39 -22.94
C GLN A 210 -12.20 22.01 -22.29
N ARG A 211 -11.14 21.72 -21.53
CA ARG A 211 -11.13 20.61 -20.56
C ARG A 211 -11.30 21.19 -19.18
N ALA A 212 -12.12 20.56 -18.34
CA ALA A 212 -12.14 20.85 -16.91
C ALA A 212 -11.66 19.68 -16.07
N PHE A 213 -10.97 20.03 -14.99
CA PHE A 213 -10.46 19.10 -14.00
C PHE A 213 -11.17 19.40 -12.68
N LEU A 214 -12.07 18.49 -12.29
CA LEU A 214 -12.81 18.58 -11.04
C LEU A 214 -11.97 17.97 -9.91
N PHE A 215 -11.73 18.76 -8.89
CA PHE A 215 -11.19 18.36 -7.60
C PHE A 215 -12.29 18.46 -6.54
N ASN A 216 -12.05 17.90 -5.36
CA ASN A 216 -13.04 17.94 -4.27
C ASN A 216 -13.32 19.33 -3.71
N ASP A 217 -12.43 20.30 -3.96
CA ASP A 217 -12.49 21.66 -3.42
C ASP A 217 -12.43 22.76 -4.50
N GLN A 218 -12.18 22.40 -5.77
CA GLN A 218 -12.07 23.36 -6.86
C GLN A 218 -12.38 22.72 -8.23
N LEU A 219 -12.74 23.57 -9.20
CA LEU A 219 -12.88 23.22 -10.60
C LEU A 219 -11.88 24.07 -11.41
N LEU A 220 -10.96 23.41 -12.11
CA LEU A 220 -9.98 24.07 -12.97
C LEU A 220 -10.38 23.93 -14.44
N PHE A 221 -10.47 25.04 -15.16
CA PHE A 221 -10.62 25.06 -16.60
C PHE A 221 -9.25 25.21 -17.27
N ALA A 222 -8.96 24.37 -18.25
CA ALA A 222 -7.73 24.41 -19.02
C ALA A 222 -8.04 24.58 -20.51
N VAL A 223 -7.30 25.49 -21.13
CA VAL A 223 -7.29 25.71 -22.59
C VAL A 223 -5.99 25.10 -23.13
N GLY A 224 -6.08 24.17 -24.07
CA GLY A 224 -4.91 23.56 -24.71
C GLY A 224 -4.71 24.06 -26.15
N THR A 225 -3.51 23.86 -26.71
CA THR A 225 -3.29 23.97 -28.16
C THR A 225 -3.71 22.66 -28.86
N PRO A 226 -4.24 22.71 -30.10
CA PRO A 226 -4.80 21.54 -30.80
C PRO A 226 -3.85 20.34 -30.93
N GLU A 227 -2.53 20.54 -30.96
CA GLU A 227 -1.55 19.46 -31.10
C GLU A 227 -1.29 18.66 -29.81
N ALA A 228 -1.63 19.22 -28.63
CA ALA A 228 -1.48 18.55 -27.34
C ALA A 228 -2.74 17.78 -26.91
N MET A 229 -3.77 17.75 -27.76
CA MET A 229 -5.10 17.17 -27.47
C MET A 229 -5.36 15.83 -28.20
N LYS A 230 -4.34 15.18 -28.76
CA LYS A 230 -4.44 13.82 -29.33
C LYS A 230 -3.76 12.79 -28.43
#